data_AF-A0A959GU87-F1
#
_entry.id   AF-A0A959GU87-F1
#
_cell.length_a   1.000
_cell.length_b   1.000
_cell.length_c   1.000
_cell.angle_alpha   90.00
_cell.angle_beta   90.00
_cell.angle_gamma   90.00
#
_symmetry.space_group_name_H-M   'P 1'
#
loop_
_entity.id
_entity.type
_entity.pdbx_description
1 polymer ?
#
loop_
_entity_poly.entity_id
_entity_poly.type
_entity_poly.pdbx_seq_one_letter_code
_entity_poly.pdbx_strand_id
1 'polypeptide(L)' 'DRKEGEYFIGRTEGDSPEVDNEVLVPAADNYVRVGDFAQVRITDATEYDLFGEVE' A
#
# COMPACT_ATOMS: atom_id res chain seq x y z
N ASP A 1 -6.41 -2.69 1.29
CA ASP A 1 -7.26 -3.74 0.68
C ASP A 1 -7.06 -5.13 1.27
N ARG A 2 -5.81 -5.58 1.48
CA ARG A 2 -5.51 -6.93 2.01
C ARG A 2 -4.11 -6.97 2.61
N LYS A 3 -3.76 -8.10 3.25
CA LYS A 3 -2.38 -8.42 3.64
C LYS A 3 -1.95 -9.65 2.86
N GLU A 4 -0.83 -9.56 2.15
CA GLU A 4 -0.24 -10.67 1.39
C GLU A 4 1.25 -10.79 1.71
N GLY A 5 1.64 -11.97 2.19
CA GLY A 5 3.02 -12.22 2.63
C GLY A 5 3.50 -11.21 3.67
N GLU A 6 4.59 -10.53 3.34
CA GLU A 6 5.25 -9.53 4.19
C GLU A 6 4.76 -8.09 3.94
N TYR A 7 3.71 -7.89 3.13
CA TYR A 7 3.20 -6.57 2.78
C TYR A 7 1.71 -6.42 3.08
N PHE A 8 1.33 -5.20 3.46
CA PHE A 8 -0.04 -4.71 3.30
C PHE A 8 -0.20 -4.16 1.90
N ILE A 9 -1.23 -4.60 1.19
CA ILE A 9 -1.57 -4.15 -0.15
C ILE A 9 -2.74 -3.17 -0.05
N GLY A 10 -2.51 -1.96 -0.52
CA GLY A 10 -3.49 -0.88 -0.61
C GLY A 10 -3.44 -0.19 -1.96
N ARG A 11 -4.17 0.92 -2.05
CA ARG A 11 -4.29 1.77 -3.23
C ARG A 11 -4.44 3.21 -2.75
N THR A 12 -4.06 4.18 -3.57
CA THR A 12 -4.35 5.58 -3.23
C THR A 12 -5.83 5.89 -3.49
N GLU A 13 -6.31 7.04 -3.04
CA GLU A 13 -7.69 7.47 -3.30
C GLU A 13 -7.99 7.71 -4.79
N GLY A 14 -6.95 7.87 -5.62
CA GLY A 14 -7.06 8.05 -7.06
C GLY A 14 -7.06 6.75 -7.87
N ASP A 15 -6.72 5.62 -7.26
CA ASP A 15 -6.46 4.36 -7.96
C ASP A 15 -7.67 3.41 -7.95
N SER A 16 -8.09 3.02 -9.15
CA SER A 16 -9.15 2.04 -9.38
C SER A 16 -8.69 0.62 -9.00
N PRO A 17 -9.60 -0.24 -8.53
CA PRO A 17 -9.25 -1.62 -8.21
C PRO A 17 -8.87 -2.39 -9.48
N GLU A 18 -7.84 -3.24 -9.40
CA GLU A 18 -7.42 -4.19 -10.45
C GLU A 18 -6.93 -3.58 -11.79
N VAL A 19 -6.96 -2.25 -11.93
CA VAL A 19 -6.59 -1.54 -13.16
C VAL A 19 -5.38 -0.63 -12.95
N ASP A 20 -5.34 0.07 -11.82
CA ASP A 20 -4.27 1.02 -11.48
C ASP A 20 -3.23 0.38 -10.53
N ASN A 21 -2.22 1.16 -10.15
CA ASN A 21 -1.08 0.68 -9.36
C ASN A 21 -1.49 0.25 -7.94
N GLU A 22 -0.76 -0.72 -7.37
CA GLU A 22 -0.89 -1.11 -5.97
C GLU A 22 0.16 -0.41 -5.09
N VAL A 23 -0.21 -0.12 -3.84
CA VAL A 23 0.68 0.42 -2.81
C VAL A 23 1.05 -0.70 -1.84
N LEU A 24 2.33 -1.04 -1.80
CA LEU A 24 2.91 -2.06 -0.94
C LEU A 24 3.55 -1.41 0.28
N VAL A 25 3.07 -1.80 1.46
CA VAL A 25 3.59 -1.31 2.75
C VAL A 25 4.18 -2.49 3.54
N PRO A 26 5.48 -2.50 3.89
CA PRO A 26 6.10 -3.60 4.63
C PRO A 26 5.43 -3.83 5.99
N ALA A 27 4.95 -5.05 6.24
CA ALA A 27 4.22 -5.40 7.46
C ALA A 27 5.13 -5.66 8.68
N ALA A 28 6.44 -5.69 8.49
CA ALA A 28 7.41 -5.89 9.56
C ALA A 28 7.44 -4.69 10.52
N ASP A 29 7.44 -3.48 9.96
CA ASP A 29 7.62 -2.23 10.71
C ASP A 29 6.36 -1.35 10.75
N ASN A 30 5.33 -1.72 9.98
CA ASN A 30 4.11 -0.94 9.85
C ASN A 30 2.89 -1.76 10.29
N TYR A 31 1.88 -1.09 10.86
CA TYR A 31 0.58 -1.70 11.14
C TYR A 31 -0.53 -0.91 10.45
N VAL A 32 -1.20 -1.57 9.50
CA VAL A 32 -2.36 -1.02 8.81
C VAL A 32 -3.54 -1.94 9.04
N ARG A 33 -4.66 -1.40 9.54
CA ARG A 33 -5.90 -2.16 9.64
C ARG A 33 -6.56 -2.23 8.26
N VAL A 34 -6.77 -3.44 7.77
CA VAL A 34 -7.46 -3.66 6.49
C VAL A 34 -8.88 -3.09 6.56
N GLY A 35 -9.21 -2.21 5.61
CA GLY A 35 -10.50 -1.55 5.50
C GLY A 35 -10.52 -0.10 6.00
N ASP A 36 -9.47 0.35 6.69
CA ASP A 36 -9.32 1.73 7.14
C ASP A 36 -8.45 2.53 6.14
N PHE A 37 -8.64 3.85 6.14
CA PHE A 37 -7.69 4.76 5.50
C PHE A 37 -6.45 4.93 6.40
N ALA A 38 -5.27 4.93 5.79
CA ALA A 38 -4.01 5.22 6.45
C ALA A 38 -3.21 6.22 5.61
N GLN A 39 -2.51 7.13 6.29
CA GLN A 39 -1.59 8.04 5.62
C GLN A 39 -0.27 7.29 5.39
N VAL A 40 0.10 7.17 4.12
CA VAL A 40 1.29 6.43 3.69
C VAL A 40 2.16 7.38 2.89
N ARG A 41 3.44 7.47 3.27
CA ARG A 41 4.45 8.18 2.49
C ARG A 41 5.06 7.22 1.48
N ILE A 42 4.92 7.53 0.19
CA ILE A 42 5.56 6.77 -0.89
C ILE A 42 7.07 7.06 -0.87
N THR A 43 7.86 5.99 -0.81
CA THR A 43 9.33 6.03 -0.73
C THR A 43 10.00 5.52 -1.99
N ASP A 44 9.34 4.64 -2.75
CA ASP A 44 9.83 4.10 -4.02
C ASP A 44 8.68 3.80 -4.98
N ALA A 45 9.00 3.70 -6.27
CA ALA A 45 8.04 3.40 -7.33
C ALA A 45 8.72 2.60 -8.45
N THR A 46 8.03 1.57 -8.92
CA THR A 46 8.38 0.82 -10.12
C THR A 46 7.33 1.08 -11.21
N GLU A 47 7.44 0.37 -12.34
CA GLU A 47 6.51 0.54 -13.46
C GLU A 47 5.07 0.16 -13.10
N TYR A 48 4.86 -0.73 -12.12
CA TYR A 48 3.55 -1.27 -11.76
C TYR A 48 3.17 -1.07 -10.28
N ASP A 49 4.13 -0.80 -9.40
CA ASP A 49 3.92 -0.82 -7.96
C ASP A 49 4.54 0.41 -7.27
N LEU A 50 3.86 0.88 -6.22
CA LEU A 50 4.34 1.91 -5.30
C LEU A 50 4.73 1.27 -3.97
N PHE A 51 5.80 1.76 -3.35
CA PHE A 51 6.25 1.31 -2.03
C PHE A 51 6.17 2.46 -1.05
N GLY A 52 5.72 2.18 0.17
CA GLY A 52 5.59 3.23 1.18
C GLY A 52 5.61 2.74 2.62
N GLU A 53 5.65 3.71 3.51
CA GLU A 53 5.71 3.53 4.97
C GLU A 53 4.58 4.34 5.61
N VAL A 54 4.01 3.83 6.71
CA VAL A 54 2.97 4.53 7.48
C VAL A 54 3.62 5.63 8.31
N GLU A 55 3.03 6.82 8.30
CA GLU A 55 3.43 7.93 9.19
C GLU A 55 2.88 7.80 10.62
#